data_AF-A0A0E9PYN2-F1
#
_entry.id   AF-A0A0E9PYN2-F1
#
_cell.length_a   1.000
_cell.length_b   1.000
_cell.length_c   1.000
_cell.angle_alpha   90.00
_cell.angle_beta   90.00
_cell.angle_gamma   90.00
#
_symmetry.space_group_name_H-M   'P 1'
#
loop_
_entity.id
_entity.type
_entity.pdbx_description
1 polymer ?
#
loop_
_entity_poly.entity_id
_entity_poly.type
_entity_poly.pdbx_seq_one_letter_code
_entity_poly.pdbx_strand_id
1 'polypeptide(L)' 'MNVCYTRYLFNFRGVAASFRFKHLFLCGSPVFHVGEEWLEFFYPQLQPWVHYIPVKQDLSNLRYSHL' A
#
# COMPACT_ATOMS: atom_id res chain seq x y z
N MET A 1 17.07 2.37 -3.51
CA MET A 1 17.14 1.71 -4.82
C MET A 1 16.88 0.19 -4.76
N ASN A 2 17.35 -0.57 -3.76
CA ASN A 2 17.11 -2.03 -3.71
C ASN A 2 15.63 -2.47 -3.63
N VAL A 3 14.74 -1.64 -3.10
CA VAL A 3 13.30 -1.97 -2.99
C VAL A 3 12.61 -2.08 -4.36
N CYS A 4 13.04 -1.29 -5.35
CA CYS A 4 12.36 -1.21 -6.64
C CYS A 4 12.55 -2.46 -7.53
N TYR A 5 13.43 -3.39 -7.18
CA TYR A 5 13.53 -4.68 -7.87
C TYR A 5 12.38 -5.65 -7.53
N THR A 6 11.62 -5.36 -6.47
CA THR A 6 10.52 -6.23 -6.05
C THR A 6 9.24 -5.90 -6.83
N ARG A 7 8.50 -6.94 -7.24
CA ARG A 7 7.29 -6.80 -8.05
C ARG A 7 6.09 -6.25 -7.28
N TYR A 8 6.08 -6.40 -5.96
CA TYR A 8 4.95 -6.02 -5.11
C TYR A 8 5.47 -5.32 -3.86
N LEU A 9 4.98 -4.10 -3.62
CA LEU A 9 5.46 -3.22 -2.56
C LEU A 9 4.38 -3.00 -1.52
N PHE A 10 4.65 -3.35 -0.27
CA PHE A 10 3.69 -3.17 0.81
C PHE A 10 3.92 -1.87 1.58
N ASN A 11 2.82 -1.17 1.86
CA ASN A 11 2.77 -0.07 2.81
C ASN A 11 1.90 -0.44 4.01
N PHE A 12 2.48 -0.29 5.20
CA PHE A 12 1.82 -0.43 6.49
C PHE A 12 1.93 0.88 7.26
N ARG A 13 0.98 1.14 8.15
CA ARG A 13 1.11 2.15 9.19
C ARG A 13 2.25 1.83 10.17
N GLY A 14 2.79 2.86 10.82
CA GLY A 14 3.65 2.73 11.99
C GLY A 14 2.91 3.24 13.23
N VAL A 15 3.53 4.15 13.98
CA VAL A 15 2.84 4.94 15.02
C VAL A 15 1.70 5.76 14.42
N ALA A 16 1.90 6.27 13.19
CA ALA A 16 0.91 6.96 12.37
C ALA A 16 1.06 6.54 10.88
N ALA A 17 0.60 7.36 9.95
CA ALA A 17 0.87 7.16 8.52
C ALA A 17 2.39 7.08 8.25
N SER A 18 2.79 6.27 7.26
CA SER A 18 4.20 6.02 6.96
C SER A 18 4.66 6.84 5.77
N PHE A 19 5.72 7.62 5.97
CA PHE A 19 6.42 8.31 4.87
C PHE A 19 6.95 7.35 3.79
N ARG A 20 6.98 6.03 4.05
CA ARG A 20 7.29 5.02 3.03
C ARG A 20 6.33 5.11 1.85
N PHE A 21 5.04 5.37 2.08
CA PHE A 21 3.99 5.18 1.08
C PHE A 21 4.26 5.91 -0.23
N LYS A 22 4.55 7.23 -0.14
CA LYS A 22 4.86 8.06 -1.31
C LYS A 22 6.08 7.60 -2.11
N HIS A 23 7.08 7.02 -1.44
CA HIS A 23 8.30 6.57 -2.11
C HIS A 23 8.11 5.27 -2.89
N LEU A 24 7.16 4.42 -2.49
CA LEU A 24 6.92 3.14 -3.19
C LEU A 24 6.39 3.34 -4.61
N PHE A 25 5.53 4.34 -4.81
CA PHE A 25 4.98 4.65 -6.14
C PHE A 25 6.05 5.02 -7.16
N LEU A 26 7.17 5.60 -6.73
CA LEU A 26 8.28 5.98 -7.61
C LEU A 26 9.04 4.77 -8.17
N CYS A 27 8.85 3.57 -7.61
CA CYS A 27 9.46 2.35 -8.13
C CYS A 27 8.73 1.76 -9.35
N GLY A 28 7.50 2.20 -9.66
CA GLY A 28 6.68 1.65 -10.74
C GLY A 28 6.10 0.24 -10.48
N SER A 29 6.39 -0.37 -9.32
CA SER A 29 5.78 -1.62 -8.90
C SER A 29 4.42 -1.38 -8.24
N PRO A 30 3.44 -2.29 -8.40
CA PRO A 30 2.18 -2.24 -7.67
C PRO A 30 2.37 -2.09 -6.14
N VAL A 31 1.67 -1.11 -5.59
CA VAL A 31 1.68 -0.82 -4.15
C VAL A 31 0.44 -1.43 -3.48
N PHE A 32 0.66 -2.25 -2.46
CA PHE A 32 -0.37 -2.79 -1.58
C PHE A 32 -0.44 -1.92 -0.32
N HIS A 33 -1.56 -1.23 -0.11
CA HIS A 33 -1.74 -0.41 1.08
C HIS A 33 -2.62 -1.14 2.10
N VAL A 34 -2.06 -1.39 3.29
CA VAL A 34 -2.74 -2.10 4.37
C VAL A 34 -3.41 -1.12 5.33
N GLY A 35 -4.72 -1.25 5.50
CA GLY A 35 -5.56 -0.38 6.33
C GLY A 35 -5.82 1.00 5.69
N GLU A 36 -6.72 1.76 6.30
CA GLU A 36 -7.17 3.07 5.77
C GLU A 36 -7.36 4.16 6.85
N GLU A 37 -7.10 3.84 8.12
CA GLU A 37 -7.36 4.77 9.24
C GLU A 37 -6.37 5.94 9.32
N TRP A 38 -5.13 5.73 8.88
CA TRP A 38 -4.04 6.69 9.05
C TRP A 38 -3.72 7.39 7.74
N LEU A 39 -3.90 8.72 7.73
CA LEU A 39 -3.82 9.54 6.53
C LEU A 39 -2.72 10.60 6.63
N GLU A 40 -2.06 10.85 5.50
CA GLU A 40 -1.37 12.13 5.24
C GLU A 40 -2.26 12.97 4.29
N PHE A 41 -1.97 14.27 4.18
CA PHE A 41 -2.80 15.22 3.40
C PHE A 41 -3.06 14.80 1.94
N PHE A 42 -2.17 14.01 1.33
CA PHE A 42 -2.28 13.57 -0.07
C PHE A 42 -3.09 12.27 -0.25
N TYR A 43 -3.36 11.52 0.83
CA TYR A 43 -4.04 10.22 0.74
C TYR A 43 -5.43 10.31 0.10
N PRO A 44 -6.27 11.33 0.38
CA PRO A 44 -7.60 11.42 -0.25
C PRO A 44 -7.58 11.54 -1.78
N GLN A 45 -6.46 11.94 -2.37
CA GLN A 45 -6.29 11.98 -3.83
C GLN A 45 -5.85 10.62 -4.40
N LEU A 46 -5.35 9.71 -3.57
CA LEU A 46 -5.01 8.35 -3.95
C LEU A 46 -6.24 7.45 -3.86
N GLN A 47 -6.80 7.12 -5.02
CA GLN A 47 -7.95 6.23 -5.14
C GLN A 47 -7.54 4.73 -5.12
N PRO A 48 -8.20 3.88 -4.30
CA PRO A 48 -7.98 2.44 -4.32
C PRO A 48 -8.37 1.84 -5.67
N TRP A 49 -7.67 0.78 -6.09
CA TRP A 49 -7.78 0.12 -7.40
C TRP A 49 -7.40 0.96 -8.63
N VAL A 50 -7.19 2.27 -8.46
CA VAL A 50 -6.62 3.15 -9.49
C VAL A 50 -5.13 3.34 -9.26
N HIS A 51 -4.74 3.70 -8.03
CA HIS A 51 -3.35 4.02 -7.71
C HIS A 51 -2.65 2.92 -6.89
N TYR A 52 -3.40 2.18 -6.07
CA TYR A 52 -2.86 1.12 -5.20
C TYR A 52 -3.89 0.00 -4.98
N ILE A 53 -3.42 -1.15 -4.51
CA ILE A 53 -4.23 -2.31 -4.14
C ILE A 53 -4.59 -2.21 -2.65
N PRO A 54 -5.87 -2.03 -2.27
CA PRO A 54 -6.26 -1.96 -0.87
C PRO A 54 -6.25 -3.35 -0.21
N VAL A 55 -5.62 -3.43 0.96
CA VAL A 55 -5.54 -4.63 1.80
C VAL A 55 -6.15 -4.32 3.15
N LYS A 56 -7.03 -5.21 3.63
CA LYS A 56 -7.63 -5.09 4.96
C LYS A 56 -6.55 -5.16 6.04
N GLN A 57 -6.78 -4.48 7.16
CA GLN A 57 -5.83 -4.44 8.27
C GLN A 57 -5.51 -5.81 8.87
N ASP A 58 -6.49 -6.73 8.84
CA ASP A 58 -6.36 -8.12 9.28
C ASP A 58 -5.77 -9.05 8.21
N LEU A 59 -5.39 -8.50 7.05
CA LEU A 59 -4.85 -9.21 5.88
C LEU A 59 -5.80 -10.28 5.30
N SER A 60 -7.09 -10.28 5.67
CA SER A 60 -8.01 -11.36 5.30
C SER A 60 -8.26 -11.47 3.80
N ASN A 61 -8.01 -10.40 3.05
CA ASN A 61 -8.18 -10.32 1.59
C ASN A 61 -6.87 -10.42 0.81
N LEU A 62 -5.74 -10.75 1.47
CA LEU A 62 -4.44 -10.80 0.80
C LEU A 62 -4.21 -12.10 0.04
N ARG A 63 -4.86 -13.19 0.46
CA ARG A 63 -4.71 -14.53 -0.13
C ARG A 63 -5.93 -14.86 -0.99
N TYR A 64 -5.71 -15.50 -2.13
CA TYR A 64 -6.78 -16.18 -2.86
C TYR A 64 -7.26 -17.37 -1.99
N SER A 65 -8.47 -17.29 -1.44
CA SER A 65 -9.09 -18.35 -0.63
C SER A 65 -10.14 -19.17 -1.39
N HIS A 66 -10.06 -19.21 -2.72
CA HIS A 66 -10.95 -19.99 -3.59
C HIS A 66 -10.25 -21.17 -4.30
N LEU A 67 -9.25 -21.77 -3.64
CA LEU A 67 -8.75 -23.12 -3.92
C LEU A 67 -8.67 -23.90 -2.61
#